data_AF-A0A1V6SHI0-F1
#
_entry.id   AF-A0A1V6SHI0-F1
#
_cell.length_a   1.000
_cell.length_b   1.000
_cell.length_c   1.000
_cell.angle_alpha   90.00
_cell.angle_beta   90.00
_cell.angle_gamma   90.00
#
_symmetry.space_group_name_H-M   'P 1'
#
loop_
_entity.id
_entity.type
_entity.pdbx_description
1 polymer ?
#
loop_
_entity_poly.entity_id
_entity_poly.type
_entity_poly.pdbx_seq_one_letter_code
_entity_poly.pdbx_strand_id
1 'polypeptide(L)'
;MVSQRDREILRDDLRARGTKLSVAERESLLKGYLPDPAELGTKPASQPTASERRKAQRKTPIRTFLKSQTHYLAYAFTHIIFGIVVRLLQAYHAVVDRIFAIVYHHHRTPELIRKDVKNLKRLPQHLSTILTLRKEDDALAVLMDEVAELAAWSSCSGISQLSVYEKSGVLKSCIPALHQIITTKLASYYGTPSHQPILQVFAPHHPVHRSAPISKNTDNTAQPQTLTILLLSSTDGRETLVDLTKTLAEMSQNGKLSPEDITPDLVDAEISEITMQPLSMDPSLPDTVLKPEPDLLLVFGPFLKLDGYPPWQLRLTEMYCTGGRSHGLSGDGEAVEYQGYMRGLWHFAGAQMRFGR
;
A
#
# COMPACT_ATOMS: atom_id res chain seq x y z
N MET A 1 4.45 54.00 5.51
CA MET A 1 3.41 53.26 6.27
C MET A 1 2.08 53.52 5.58
N VAL A 2 1.31 52.48 5.28
CA VAL A 2 0.03 52.62 4.54
C VAL A 2 -1.04 53.22 5.45
N SER A 3 -1.77 54.25 4.99
CA SER A 3 -2.87 54.88 5.74
C SER A 3 -3.94 53.84 6.10
N GLN A 4 -4.41 53.86 7.36
CA GLN A 4 -5.45 52.93 7.82
C GLN A 4 -6.75 53.08 7.02
N ARG A 5 -7.09 54.32 6.65
CA ARG A 5 -8.30 54.64 5.87
C ARG A 5 -8.29 54.00 4.48
N ASP A 6 -7.15 54.05 3.79
CA ASP A 6 -7.03 53.50 2.44
C ASP A 6 -7.07 51.97 2.44
N ARG A 7 -6.59 51.34 3.52
CA ARG A 7 -6.69 49.88 3.73
C ARG A 7 -8.13 49.42 3.95
N GLU A 8 -8.93 50.22 4.64
CA GLU A 8 -10.34 49.92 4.89
C GLU A 8 -11.16 50.04 3.60
N ILE A 9 -10.95 51.11 2.84
CA ILE A 9 -11.61 51.34 1.55
C ILE A 9 -11.32 50.21 0.55
N LEU A 10 -10.07 49.76 0.45
CA LEU A 10 -9.69 48.64 -0.43
C LEU A 10 -10.27 47.30 0.04
N ARG A 11 -10.33 47.06 1.36
CA ARG A 11 -10.92 45.83 1.93
C ARG A 11 -12.43 45.77 1.70
N ASP A 12 -13.11 46.90 1.77
CA ASP A 12 -14.55 46.97 1.55
C ASP A 12 -14.94 46.82 0.07
N ASP A 13 -14.10 47.26 -0.87
CA ASP A 13 -14.26 46.95 -2.30
C ASP A 13 -14.02 45.46 -2.59
N LEU A 14 -13.01 44.84 -1.96
CA LEU A 14 -12.76 43.40 -2.07
C LEU A 14 -13.92 42.55 -1.52
N ARG A 15 -14.52 42.97 -0.40
CA ARG A 15 -15.72 42.33 0.15
C ARG A 15 -16.92 42.46 -0.80
N ALA A 16 -17.00 43.55 -1.55
CA ALA A 16 -18.03 43.79 -2.57
C ALA A 16 -17.68 43.21 -3.95
N ARG A 17 -16.72 42.27 -4.04
CA ARG A 17 -16.24 41.65 -5.30
C ARG A 17 -15.82 42.67 -6.36
N GLY A 18 -15.29 43.80 -5.94
CA GLY A 18 -14.74 44.80 -6.85
C GLY A 18 -15.78 45.60 -7.64
N THR A 19 -16.96 45.84 -7.07
CA THR A 19 -18.03 46.62 -7.71
C THR A 19 -18.12 48.07 -7.21
N LYS A 20 -17.41 48.43 -6.14
CA LYS A 20 -17.55 49.74 -5.48
C LYS A 20 -16.55 50.78 -5.96
N LEU A 21 -15.36 50.34 -6.36
CA LEU A 21 -14.32 51.20 -6.93
C LEU A 21 -14.17 50.93 -8.42
N SER A 22 -14.16 51.99 -9.21
CA SER A 22 -13.74 51.95 -10.60
C SER A 22 -12.23 51.66 -10.70
N VAL A 23 -11.78 51.21 -11.87
CA VAL A 23 -10.36 50.90 -12.12
C VAL A 23 -9.47 52.10 -11.86
N ALA A 24 -9.89 53.31 -12.27
CA ALA A 24 -9.16 54.54 -12.06
C ALA A 24 -9.05 54.93 -10.56
N GLU A 25 -10.10 54.68 -9.78
CA GLU A 25 -10.10 54.95 -8.34
C GLU A 25 -9.17 53.99 -7.59
N ARG A 26 -9.15 52.71 -7.98
CA ARG A 26 -8.19 51.73 -7.44
C ARG A 26 -6.74 52.10 -7.72
N GLU A 27 -6.46 52.52 -8.95
CA GLU A 27 -5.13 52.98 -9.34
C GLU A 27 -4.73 54.23 -8.55
N SER A 28 -5.64 55.18 -8.35
CA SER A 28 -5.38 56.39 -7.56
C SER A 28 -5.04 56.08 -6.10
N LEU A 29 -5.73 55.12 -5.48
CA LEU A 29 -5.48 54.67 -4.11
C LEU A 29 -4.12 54.00 -3.97
N LEU A 30 -3.66 53.29 -4.99
CA LEU A 30 -2.36 52.60 -4.99
C LEU A 30 -1.20 53.50 -5.41
N LYS A 31 -1.44 54.54 -6.23
CA LYS A 31 -0.41 55.41 -6.81
C LYS A 31 0.47 56.10 -5.76
N GLY A 32 -0.08 56.47 -4.61
CA GLY A 32 0.70 57.07 -3.50
C GLY A 32 1.58 56.07 -2.73
N TYR A 33 1.39 54.78 -2.94
CA TYR A 33 2.15 53.70 -2.32
C TYR A 33 3.10 52.98 -3.28
N LEU A 34 2.97 53.25 -4.58
CA LEU A 34 3.86 52.74 -5.61
C LEU A 34 5.10 53.66 -5.70
N PRO A 35 6.31 53.09 -5.85
CA PRO A 35 7.50 53.89 -6.11
C PRO A 35 7.34 54.67 -7.43
N ASP A 36 7.88 55.89 -7.50
CA ASP A 36 7.88 56.66 -8.74
C ASP A 36 8.67 55.86 -9.81
N PRO A 37 8.11 55.58 -10.99
CA PRO A 37 8.82 54.87 -12.05
C PRO A 37 10.15 55.52 -12.47
N ALA A 38 10.34 56.83 -12.22
CA ALA A 38 11.62 57.51 -12.41
C ALA A 38 12.70 57.10 -11.40
N GLU A 39 12.32 56.63 -10.21
CA GLU A 39 13.22 56.11 -9.17
C GLU A 39 13.67 54.67 -9.44
N LEU A 40 12.91 53.90 -10.22
CA LEU A 40 13.23 52.51 -10.57
C LEU A 40 14.33 52.40 -11.66
N GLY A 41 14.57 53.46 -12.43
CA GLY A 41 15.50 53.48 -13.56
C GLY A 41 16.85 54.17 -13.32
N THR A 42 17.03 54.85 -12.20
CA THR A 42 18.17 55.75 -12.02
C THR A 42 18.91 55.42 -10.73
N LYS A 43 19.94 54.57 -10.81
CA LYS A 43 20.97 54.57 -9.76
C LYS A 43 21.53 56.00 -9.69
N PRO A 44 21.42 56.72 -8.56
CA PRO A 44 22.11 57.99 -8.45
C PRO A 44 23.62 57.71 -8.49
N ALA A 45 24.30 58.30 -9.47
CA ALA A 45 25.74 58.46 -9.41
C ALA A 45 26.03 59.43 -8.26
N SER A 46 26.40 58.89 -7.10
CA SER A 46 26.83 59.67 -5.94
C SER A 46 28.16 60.38 -6.27
N GLN A 47 28.13 61.70 -6.40
CA GLN A 47 29.33 62.54 -6.31
C GLN A 47 29.93 62.39 -4.89
N PRO A 48 31.26 62.24 -4.75
CA PRO A 48 31.87 61.98 -3.45
C PRO A 48 31.96 63.29 -2.66
N THR A 49 31.17 63.43 -1.61
CA THR A 49 31.43 64.47 -0.60
C THR A 49 32.61 64.03 0.28
N ALA A 50 33.53 64.97 0.56
CA ALA A 50 34.79 64.71 1.27
C ALA A 50 34.63 64.19 2.73
N SER A 51 33.40 64.02 3.20
CA SER A 51 33.02 63.49 4.51
C SER A 51 32.71 61.98 4.50
N GLU A 52 32.44 61.37 3.34
CA GLU A 52 32.20 59.90 3.23
C GLU A 52 33.46 59.07 2.96
N ARG A 53 34.64 59.71 2.83
CA ARG A 53 35.92 58.99 2.67
C ARG A 53 36.38 58.20 3.92
N ARG A 54 35.58 58.19 5.00
CA ARG A 54 35.93 57.56 6.29
C ARG A 54 34.84 56.72 6.95
N LYS A 55 33.87 56.19 6.20
CA LYS A 55 33.16 54.97 6.63
C LYS A 55 33.62 53.82 5.76
N ALA A 56 34.68 53.16 6.25
CA ALA A 56 35.19 51.91 5.71
C ALA A 56 34.01 50.99 5.38
N GLN A 57 34.02 50.45 4.16
CA GLN A 57 33.23 49.27 3.80
C GLN A 57 33.36 48.29 4.97
N ARG A 58 32.29 48.11 5.75
CA ARG A 58 32.20 46.99 6.68
C ARG A 58 32.14 45.77 5.80
N LYS A 59 33.31 45.23 5.45
CA LYS A 59 33.49 43.90 4.89
C LYS A 59 32.60 43.01 5.74
N THR A 60 31.57 42.41 5.15
CA THR A 60 30.83 41.33 5.82
C THR A 60 31.90 40.41 6.37
N PRO A 61 31.97 40.23 7.69
CA PRO A 61 33.18 39.73 8.31
C PRO A 61 33.41 38.34 7.73
N ILE A 62 34.60 38.10 7.19
CA ILE A 62 35.01 36.78 6.65
C ILE A 62 34.61 35.66 7.63
N ARG A 63 34.55 35.96 8.93
CA ARG A 63 34.02 35.15 10.01
C ARG A 63 32.58 34.64 9.84
N THR A 64 31.62 35.43 9.35
CA THR A 64 30.24 34.95 9.11
C THR A 64 30.18 34.03 7.90
N PHE A 65 30.96 34.31 6.86
CA PHE A 65 31.10 33.44 5.68
C PHE A 65 31.81 32.12 6.03
N LEU A 66 32.90 32.17 6.80
CA LEU A 66 33.58 30.98 7.32
C LEU A 66 32.65 30.16 8.22
N LYS A 67 31.89 30.82 9.11
CA LYS A 67 30.93 30.12 9.98
C LYS A 67 29.84 29.41 9.17
N SER A 68 29.24 30.08 8.17
CA SER A 68 28.29 29.41 7.28
C SER A 68 28.94 28.27 6.50
N GLN A 69 30.16 28.46 6.00
CA GLN A 69 30.88 27.42 5.27
C GLN A 69 31.18 26.21 6.15
N THR A 70 31.54 26.43 7.43
CA THR A 70 31.73 25.33 8.39
C THR A 70 30.43 24.59 8.69
N HIS A 71 29.29 25.29 8.78
CA HIS A 71 28.00 24.62 8.96
C HIS A 71 27.62 23.77 7.74
N TYR A 72 27.80 24.30 6.52
CA TYR A 72 27.56 23.53 5.30
C TYR A 72 28.50 22.33 5.17
N LEU A 73 29.78 22.51 5.53
CA LEU A 73 30.77 21.44 5.48
C LEU A 73 30.50 20.36 6.54
N ALA A 74 30.12 20.75 7.76
CA ALA A 74 29.71 19.81 8.80
C ALA A 74 28.41 19.07 8.44
N TYR A 75 27.42 19.77 7.86
CA TYR A 75 26.20 19.15 7.35
C TYR A 75 26.50 18.15 6.24
N ALA A 76 27.31 18.55 5.25
CA ALA A 76 27.73 17.67 4.15
C ALA A 76 28.48 16.45 4.67
N PHE A 77 29.42 16.63 5.60
CA PHE A 77 30.17 15.54 6.22
C PHE A 77 29.26 14.57 6.98
N THR A 78 28.32 15.10 7.77
CA THR A 78 27.34 14.29 8.51
C THR A 78 26.43 13.52 7.54
N HIS A 79 25.94 14.16 6.47
CA HIS A 79 25.13 13.51 5.45
C HIS A 79 25.90 12.45 4.65
N ILE A 80 27.18 12.69 4.36
CA ILE A 80 28.05 11.71 3.68
C ILE A 80 28.24 10.50 4.59
N ILE A 81 28.59 10.69 5.86
CA ILE A 81 28.74 9.59 6.82
C ILE A 81 27.44 8.82 6.97
N PHE A 82 26.33 9.52 7.24
CA PHE A 82 25.04 8.88 7.41
C PHE A 82 24.62 8.13 6.14
N GLY A 83 24.82 8.72 4.96
CA GLY A 83 24.57 8.08 3.68
C GLY A 83 25.43 6.83 3.45
N ILE A 84 26.71 6.85 3.82
CA ILE A 84 27.60 5.68 3.77
C ILE A 84 27.11 4.61 4.72
N VAL A 85 26.82 4.95 5.98
CA VAL A 85 26.33 3.99 6.99
C VAL A 85 25.03 3.33 6.55
N VAL A 86 24.05 4.11 6.09
CA VAL A 86 22.78 3.58 5.59
C VAL A 86 23.00 2.66 4.39
N ARG A 87 23.82 3.05 3.41
CA ARG A 87 24.13 2.19 2.25
C ARG A 87 24.88 0.92 2.65
N LEU A 88 25.78 0.97 3.62
CA LEU A 88 26.48 -0.22 4.14
C LEU A 88 25.51 -1.18 4.83
N LEU A 89 24.58 -0.67 5.64
CA LEU A 89 23.54 -1.49 6.27
C LEU A 89 22.59 -2.11 5.23
N GLN A 90 22.18 -1.34 4.23
CA GLN A 90 21.37 -1.83 3.12
C GLN A 90 22.12 -2.90 2.31
N ALA A 91 23.39 -2.66 1.98
CA ALA A 91 24.22 -3.60 1.24
C ALA A 91 24.46 -4.90 2.03
N TYR A 92 24.73 -4.79 3.34
CA TYR A 92 24.87 -5.96 4.22
C TYR A 92 23.60 -6.81 4.22
N HIS A 93 22.43 -6.19 4.46
CA HIS A 93 21.17 -6.91 4.42
C HIS A 93 20.85 -7.48 3.04
N ALA A 94 21.12 -6.75 1.96
CA ALA A 94 20.93 -7.23 0.60
C ALA A 94 21.80 -8.47 0.30
N VAL A 95 23.07 -8.46 0.71
CA VAL A 95 23.98 -9.62 0.52
C VAL A 95 23.51 -10.83 1.33
N VAL A 96 23.13 -10.63 2.60
CA VAL A 96 22.61 -11.72 3.45
C VAL A 96 21.32 -12.29 2.85
N ASP A 97 20.38 -11.44 2.44
CA ASP A 97 19.11 -11.87 1.85
C ASP A 97 19.34 -12.53 0.47
N ARG A 98 20.32 -12.09 -0.34
CA ARG A 98 20.74 -12.77 -1.59
C ARG A 98 21.27 -14.17 -1.35
N ILE A 99 22.15 -14.32 -0.35
CA ILE A 99 22.72 -15.62 0.01
C ILE A 99 21.59 -16.55 0.44
N PHE A 100 20.67 -16.07 1.29
CA PHE A 100 19.49 -16.85 1.67
C PHE A 100 18.57 -17.16 0.50
N ALA A 101 18.32 -16.21 -0.40
CA ALA A 101 17.53 -16.47 -1.59
C ALA A 101 18.16 -17.60 -2.41
N ILE A 102 19.45 -17.54 -2.73
CA ILE A 102 20.15 -18.57 -3.53
C ILE A 102 20.17 -19.93 -2.81
N VAL A 103 20.46 -19.94 -1.51
CA VAL A 103 20.56 -21.16 -0.69
C VAL A 103 19.19 -21.84 -0.54
N TYR A 104 18.13 -21.06 -0.33
CA TYR A 104 16.77 -21.61 -0.11
C TYR A 104 15.96 -21.77 -1.41
N HIS A 105 16.38 -21.20 -2.53
CA HIS A 105 15.71 -21.38 -3.84
C HIS A 105 15.79 -22.84 -4.34
N HIS A 106 16.68 -23.67 -3.77
CA HIS A 106 16.91 -25.05 -4.20
C HIS A 106 16.01 -26.11 -3.55
N HIS A 107 15.06 -25.74 -2.67
CA HIS A 107 14.19 -26.70 -1.99
C HIS A 107 12.71 -26.28 -2.06
N ARG A 108 12.14 -26.30 -3.27
CA ARG A 108 10.69 -26.13 -3.54
C ARG A 108 9.89 -27.39 -3.16
N THR A 109 10.09 -27.90 -1.95
CA THR A 109 9.43 -29.12 -1.45
C THR A 109 8.48 -28.78 -0.30
N PRO A 110 7.23 -29.26 -0.31
CA PRO A 110 6.24 -28.97 0.73
C PRO A 110 6.73 -29.38 2.13
N GLU A 111 7.58 -30.41 2.23
CA GLU A 111 8.14 -30.90 3.49
C GLU A 111 9.02 -29.85 4.19
N LEU A 112 9.80 -29.09 3.42
CA LEU A 112 10.68 -28.07 3.97
C LEU A 112 9.87 -26.90 4.53
N ILE A 113 8.90 -26.40 3.75
CA ILE A 113 8.02 -25.31 4.18
C ILE A 113 7.22 -25.72 5.43
N ARG A 114 6.71 -26.95 5.45
CA ARG A 114 6.03 -27.50 6.64
C ARG A 114 6.96 -27.56 7.85
N LYS A 115 8.23 -27.94 7.67
CA LYS A 115 9.23 -27.96 8.75
C LYS A 115 9.49 -26.56 9.30
N ASP A 116 9.60 -25.57 8.43
CA ASP A 116 9.88 -24.17 8.81
C ASP A 116 8.71 -23.56 9.59
N VAL A 117 7.49 -24.01 9.30
CA VAL A 117 6.26 -23.56 9.95
C VAL A 117 5.90 -24.36 11.22
N LYS A 118 6.39 -25.59 11.36
CA LYS A 118 6.03 -26.52 12.46
C LYS A 118 6.23 -25.95 13.86
N ASN A 119 7.25 -25.11 14.05
CA ASN A 119 7.61 -24.56 15.36
C ASN A 119 6.90 -23.23 15.67
N LEU A 120 6.03 -22.75 14.79
CA LEU A 120 5.29 -21.51 15.00
C LEU A 120 4.12 -21.74 15.95
N LYS A 121 3.97 -20.83 16.92
CA LYS A 121 2.94 -20.91 17.96
C LYS A 121 1.52 -20.82 17.40
N ARG A 122 1.36 -20.12 16.27
CA ARG A 122 0.09 -19.88 15.58
C ARG A 122 0.35 -19.59 14.11
N LEU A 123 -0.67 -19.80 13.29
CA LEU A 123 -0.69 -19.46 11.87
C LEU A 123 -1.96 -18.69 11.52
N PRO A 124 -1.89 -17.77 10.54
CA PRO A 124 -3.09 -17.09 10.06
C PRO A 124 -3.97 -18.11 9.33
N GLN A 125 -5.28 -18.08 9.59
CA GLN A 125 -6.24 -18.87 8.81
C GLN A 125 -6.48 -18.20 7.46
N HIS A 126 -6.55 -16.87 7.48
CA HIS A 126 -6.71 -16.03 6.31
C HIS A 126 -5.50 -15.10 6.16
N LEU A 127 -4.67 -15.39 5.17
CA LEU A 127 -3.54 -14.54 4.78
C LEU A 127 -3.98 -13.60 3.67
N SER A 128 -3.60 -12.33 3.73
CA SER A 128 -3.73 -11.42 2.60
C SER A 128 -2.41 -10.79 2.19
N THR A 129 -2.28 -10.43 0.92
CA THR A 129 -1.10 -9.77 0.36
C THR A 129 -1.52 -8.62 -0.54
N ILE A 130 -0.72 -7.56 -0.56
CA ILE A 130 -0.84 -6.46 -1.52
C ILE A 130 0.28 -6.61 -2.55
N LEU A 131 -0.11 -6.75 -3.81
CA LEU A 131 0.81 -6.80 -4.94
C LEU A 131 0.59 -5.60 -5.86
N THR A 132 1.65 -5.14 -6.51
CA THR A 132 1.62 -4.01 -7.41
C THR A 132 2.08 -4.44 -8.80
N LEU A 133 1.29 -4.13 -9.83
CA LEU A 133 1.70 -4.33 -11.21
C LEU A 133 2.88 -3.42 -11.54
N ARG A 134 3.99 -4.02 -11.99
CA ARG A 134 5.20 -3.29 -12.42
C ARG A 134 4.97 -2.64 -13.79
N LYS A 135 5.87 -1.75 -14.19
CA LYS A 135 5.79 -1.04 -15.48
C LYS A 135 6.52 -1.74 -16.64
N GLU A 136 7.05 -2.93 -16.40
CA GLU A 136 7.79 -3.71 -17.39
C GLU A 136 6.84 -4.44 -18.36
N ASP A 137 7.31 -4.77 -19.58
CA ASP A 137 6.47 -5.38 -20.61
C ASP A 137 5.90 -6.76 -20.19
N ASP A 138 6.64 -7.52 -19.38
CA ASP A 138 6.24 -8.83 -18.84
C ASP A 138 5.59 -8.77 -17.45
N ALA A 139 5.24 -7.57 -16.96
CA ALA A 139 4.82 -7.36 -15.58
C ALA A 139 3.60 -8.20 -15.16
N LEU A 140 2.65 -8.44 -16.07
CA LEU A 140 1.48 -9.27 -15.77
C LEU A 140 1.85 -10.73 -15.56
N ALA A 141 2.72 -11.29 -16.40
CA ALA A 141 3.17 -12.67 -16.27
C ALA A 141 3.96 -12.87 -14.97
N VAL A 142 4.83 -11.92 -14.63
CA VAL A 142 5.58 -11.90 -13.36
C VAL A 142 4.62 -11.86 -12.18
N LEU A 143 3.63 -10.98 -12.20
CA LEU A 143 2.63 -10.86 -11.13
C LEU A 143 1.83 -12.17 -10.95
N MET A 144 1.41 -12.80 -12.04
CA MET A 144 0.70 -14.09 -11.97
C MET A 144 1.59 -15.20 -11.41
N ASP A 145 2.89 -15.18 -11.73
CA ASP A 145 3.85 -16.13 -11.17
C ASP A 145 4.06 -15.91 -9.66
N GLU A 146 4.20 -14.66 -9.22
CA GLU A 146 4.30 -14.28 -7.80
C GLU A 146 3.08 -14.74 -7.00
N VAL A 147 1.88 -14.57 -7.54
CA VAL A 147 0.64 -15.10 -6.94
C VAL A 147 0.68 -16.62 -6.84
N ALA A 148 1.17 -17.31 -7.86
CA ALA A 148 1.31 -18.77 -7.84
C ALA A 148 2.34 -19.26 -6.83
N GLU A 149 3.45 -18.54 -6.64
CA GLU A 149 4.41 -18.84 -5.58
C GLU A 149 3.80 -18.67 -4.18
N LEU A 150 3.07 -17.57 -3.94
CA LEU A 150 2.37 -17.34 -2.68
C LEU A 150 1.29 -18.38 -2.39
N ALA A 151 0.56 -18.80 -3.43
CA ALA A 151 -0.44 -19.86 -3.32
C ALA A 151 0.23 -21.20 -2.91
N ALA A 152 1.36 -21.54 -3.53
CA ALA A 152 2.11 -22.73 -3.18
C ALA A 152 2.64 -22.66 -1.73
N TRP A 153 3.24 -21.54 -1.32
CA TRP A 153 3.75 -21.37 0.04
C TRP A 153 2.62 -21.40 1.08
N SER A 154 1.49 -20.76 0.80
CA SER A 154 0.32 -20.74 1.69
C SER A 154 -0.25 -22.16 1.87
N SER A 155 -0.43 -22.89 0.77
CA SER A 155 -0.86 -24.29 0.83
C SER A 155 0.11 -25.17 1.61
N CYS A 156 1.41 -25.08 1.34
CA CYS A 156 2.43 -25.88 2.01
C CYS A 156 2.52 -25.56 3.51
N SER A 157 2.31 -24.29 3.88
CA SER A 157 2.30 -23.82 5.27
C SER A 157 1.03 -24.20 6.03
N GLY A 158 0.01 -24.75 5.36
CA GLY A 158 -1.27 -25.11 5.98
C GLY A 158 -2.28 -23.97 6.07
N ILE A 159 -2.07 -22.87 5.35
CA ILE A 159 -3.00 -21.74 5.25
C ILE A 159 -4.02 -22.06 4.15
N SER A 160 -5.31 -22.07 4.50
CA SER A 160 -6.40 -22.46 3.60
C SER A 160 -6.99 -21.30 2.79
N GLN A 161 -6.77 -20.05 3.20
CA GLN A 161 -7.35 -18.88 2.55
C GLN A 161 -6.29 -17.81 2.27
N LEU A 162 -6.17 -17.40 1.00
CA LEU A 162 -5.24 -16.37 0.52
C LEU A 162 -6.01 -15.27 -0.23
N SER A 163 -5.99 -14.04 0.26
CA SER A 163 -6.54 -12.88 -0.46
C SER A 163 -5.44 -12.07 -1.13
N VAL A 164 -5.48 -11.95 -2.44
CA VAL A 164 -4.54 -11.15 -3.24
C VAL A 164 -5.21 -9.85 -3.66
N TYR A 165 -4.68 -8.73 -3.18
CA TYR A 165 -5.10 -7.41 -3.63
C TYR A 165 -4.14 -6.86 -4.67
N GLU A 166 -4.68 -6.47 -5.82
CA GLU A 166 -3.98 -5.69 -6.83
C GLU A 166 -4.88 -4.53 -7.26
N LYS A 167 -4.33 -3.31 -7.22
CA LYS A 167 -5.12 -2.07 -7.30
C LYS A 167 -5.94 -1.96 -8.59
N SER A 168 -5.37 -2.27 -9.75
CA SER A 168 -6.01 -2.08 -11.06
C SER A 168 -7.12 -3.08 -11.35
N GLY A 169 -7.10 -4.25 -10.71
CA GLY A 169 -8.03 -5.34 -10.97
C GLY A 169 -7.69 -6.18 -12.19
N VAL A 170 -6.48 -6.06 -12.76
CA VAL A 170 -6.06 -6.81 -13.96
C VAL A 170 -6.14 -8.33 -13.76
N LEU A 171 -5.90 -8.79 -12.52
CA LEU A 171 -5.96 -10.21 -12.14
C LEU A 171 -7.37 -10.78 -12.24
N LYS A 172 -8.42 -9.97 -12.02
CA LYS A 172 -9.82 -10.43 -12.11
C LYS A 172 -10.21 -10.82 -13.54
N SER A 173 -9.67 -10.10 -14.52
CA SER A 173 -9.87 -10.40 -15.95
C SER A 173 -9.13 -11.66 -16.40
N CYS A 174 -8.14 -12.13 -15.62
CA CYS A 174 -7.24 -13.22 -15.99
C CYS A 174 -7.43 -14.47 -15.11
N ILE A 175 -8.55 -14.61 -14.40
CA ILE A 175 -8.80 -15.72 -13.47
C ILE A 175 -8.55 -17.12 -14.09
N PRO A 176 -9.04 -17.45 -15.31
CA PRO A 176 -8.78 -18.78 -15.88
C PRO A 176 -7.30 -19.07 -16.11
N ALA A 177 -6.57 -18.09 -16.65
CA ALA A 177 -5.13 -18.23 -16.89
C ALA A 177 -4.35 -18.33 -15.56
N LEU A 178 -4.75 -17.53 -14.57
CA LEU A 178 -4.14 -17.55 -13.24
C LEU A 178 -4.37 -18.89 -12.54
N HIS A 179 -5.59 -19.44 -12.61
CA HIS A 179 -5.93 -20.75 -12.07
C HIS A 179 -5.04 -21.85 -12.67
N GLN A 180 -4.78 -21.82 -13.98
CA GLN A 180 -3.88 -22.77 -14.65
C GLN A 180 -2.42 -22.62 -14.19
N ILE A 181 -1.91 -21.40 -14.05
CA ILE A 181 -0.54 -21.13 -13.58
C ILE A 181 -0.37 -21.63 -12.14
N ILE A 182 -1.33 -21.33 -11.26
CA ILE A 182 -1.32 -21.79 -9.87
C ILE A 182 -1.37 -23.31 -9.81
N THR A 183 -2.23 -23.96 -10.58
CA THR A 183 -2.33 -25.42 -10.64
C THR A 183 -1.01 -26.05 -11.09
N THR A 184 -0.36 -25.47 -12.10
CA THR A 184 0.94 -25.93 -12.61
C THR A 184 2.03 -25.76 -11.54
N LYS A 185 2.04 -24.61 -10.83
CA LYS A 185 3.01 -24.36 -9.76
C LYS A 185 2.78 -25.32 -8.58
N LEU A 186 1.53 -25.55 -8.17
CA LEU A 186 1.20 -26.54 -7.13
C LEU A 186 1.66 -27.95 -7.53
N ALA A 187 1.49 -28.34 -8.80
CA ALA A 187 2.01 -29.60 -9.30
C ALA A 187 3.55 -29.70 -9.22
N SER A 188 4.26 -28.60 -9.45
CA SER A 188 5.72 -28.55 -9.28
C SER A 188 6.18 -28.77 -7.83
N TYR A 189 5.42 -28.29 -6.84
CA TYR A 189 5.74 -28.47 -5.42
C TYR A 189 5.34 -29.87 -4.91
N TYR A 190 4.11 -30.29 -5.17
CA TYR A 190 3.56 -31.54 -4.61
C TYR A 190 3.88 -32.79 -5.44
N GLY A 191 4.27 -32.62 -6.70
CA GLY A 191 4.52 -33.71 -7.65
C GLY A 191 3.25 -34.50 -7.96
N THR A 192 2.90 -35.45 -7.10
CA THR A 192 1.74 -36.34 -7.24
C THR A 192 0.40 -35.59 -7.07
N PRO A 193 -0.58 -35.77 -7.98
CA PRO A 193 -1.89 -35.13 -7.89
C PRO A 193 -2.70 -35.51 -6.64
N SER A 194 -2.46 -36.67 -6.04
CA SER A 194 -3.16 -37.17 -4.84
C SER A 194 -2.92 -36.34 -3.57
N HIS A 195 -1.81 -35.59 -3.52
CA HIS A 195 -1.44 -34.74 -2.38
C HIS A 195 -1.73 -33.25 -2.62
N GLN A 196 -2.21 -32.88 -3.81
CA GLN A 196 -2.50 -31.49 -4.15
C GLN A 196 -3.79 -31.02 -3.46
N PRO A 197 -3.83 -29.75 -3.01
CA PRO A 197 -5.05 -29.18 -2.47
C PRO A 197 -6.10 -28.97 -3.56
N ILE A 198 -7.37 -28.98 -3.18
CA ILE A 198 -8.45 -28.50 -4.05
C ILE A 198 -8.32 -26.97 -4.14
N LEU A 199 -7.98 -26.47 -5.33
CA LEU A 199 -7.83 -25.05 -5.59
C LEU A 199 -9.17 -24.42 -5.98
N GLN A 200 -9.52 -23.32 -5.32
CA GLN A 200 -10.66 -22.46 -5.67
C GLN A 200 -10.15 -21.03 -5.86
N VAL A 201 -10.41 -20.41 -7.01
CA VAL A 201 -10.04 -19.02 -7.30
C VAL A 201 -11.30 -18.25 -7.69
N PHE A 202 -11.55 -17.13 -7.03
CA PHE A 202 -12.67 -16.25 -7.38
C PHE A 202 -12.38 -14.78 -7.05
N ALA A 203 -13.23 -13.91 -7.57
CA ALA A 203 -13.25 -12.48 -7.27
C ALA A 203 -14.70 -12.06 -7.02
N PRO A 204 -14.96 -10.93 -6.32
CA PRO A 204 -16.30 -10.36 -6.20
C PRO A 204 -16.95 -10.23 -7.57
N HIS A 205 -18.20 -10.65 -7.69
CA HIS A 205 -18.97 -10.63 -8.94
C HIS A 205 -18.37 -11.45 -10.12
N HIS A 206 -17.51 -12.43 -9.85
CA HIS A 206 -16.96 -13.34 -10.87
C HIS A 206 -17.27 -14.79 -10.54
N PRO A 207 -17.43 -15.68 -11.54
CA PRO A 207 -17.67 -17.09 -11.31
C PRO A 207 -16.47 -17.77 -10.65
N VAL A 208 -16.74 -18.77 -9.82
CA VAL A 208 -15.71 -19.54 -9.12
C VAL A 208 -15.03 -20.51 -10.09
N HIS A 209 -13.71 -20.44 -10.15
CA HIS A 209 -12.89 -21.39 -10.90
C HIS A 209 -12.32 -22.42 -9.94
N ARG A 210 -12.74 -23.68 -10.11
CA ARG A 210 -12.32 -24.81 -9.28
C ARG A 210 -11.53 -25.83 -10.08
N SER A 211 -10.51 -26.40 -9.45
CA SER A 211 -9.90 -27.63 -9.95
C SER A 211 -10.86 -28.81 -9.71
N ALA A 212 -11.04 -29.66 -10.71
CA ALA A 212 -11.89 -30.85 -10.57
C ALA A 212 -11.38 -31.74 -9.43
N PRO A 213 -12.25 -32.26 -8.55
CA PRO A 213 -11.84 -33.20 -7.53
C PRO A 213 -11.31 -34.46 -8.22
N ILE A 214 -10.06 -34.83 -7.94
CA ILE A 214 -9.52 -36.11 -8.38
C ILE A 214 -10.24 -37.19 -7.58
N SER A 215 -11.01 -38.04 -8.26
CA SER A 215 -11.71 -39.17 -7.66
C SER A 215 -10.71 -40.04 -6.89
N LYS A 216 -10.81 -40.04 -5.55
CA LYS A 216 -10.02 -40.93 -4.70
C LYS A 216 -10.68 -42.31 -4.68
N ASN A 217 -10.14 -43.25 -5.44
CA ASN A 217 -10.18 -44.67 -5.07
C ASN A 217 -8.97 -44.95 -4.17
N THR A 218 -9.04 -44.59 -2.88
CA THR A 218 -8.12 -45.14 -1.86
C THR A 218 -8.53 -44.72 -0.44
N ASP A 219 -8.66 -45.72 0.42
CA ASP A 219 -8.99 -45.69 1.84
C ASP A 219 -8.01 -44.87 2.69
N ASN A 220 -8.15 -43.54 2.75
CA ASN A 220 -7.47 -42.75 3.78
C ASN A 220 -8.37 -41.63 4.32
N THR A 221 -8.59 -41.68 5.63
CA THR A 221 -9.38 -40.81 6.53
C THR A 221 -8.95 -39.34 6.61
N ALA A 222 -8.13 -38.84 5.67
CA ALA A 222 -7.69 -37.45 5.62
C ALA A 222 -8.56 -36.63 4.65
N GLN A 223 -9.33 -35.68 5.21
CA GLN A 223 -10.10 -34.71 4.44
C GLN A 223 -9.19 -33.99 3.42
N PRO A 224 -9.64 -33.78 2.17
CA PRO A 224 -8.85 -33.07 1.17
C PRO A 224 -8.61 -31.63 1.64
N GLN A 225 -7.35 -31.19 1.63
CA GLN A 225 -6.99 -29.81 1.96
C GLN A 225 -7.50 -28.89 0.83
N THR A 226 -8.22 -27.83 1.17
CA THR A 226 -8.71 -26.85 0.20
C THR A 226 -7.90 -25.56 0.34
N LEU A 227 -7.47 -25.00 -0.81
CA LEU A 227 -6.89 -23.67 -0.88
C LEU A 227 -7.86 -22.76 -1.64
N THR A 228 -8.36 -21.74 -0.95
CA THR A 228 -9.23 -20.71 -1.52
C THR A 228 -8.44 -19.43 -1.74
N ILE A 229 -8.49 -18.91 -2.95
CA ILE A 229 -7.84 -17.67 -3.36
C ILE A 229 -8.90 -16.64 -3.75
N LEU A 230 -8.93 -15.53 -3.02
CA LEU A 230 -9.79 -14.39 -3.29
C LEU A 230 -8.97 -13.29 -3.97
N LEU A 231 -9.45 -12.78 -5.11
CA LEU A 231 -8.82 -11.65 -5.80
C LEU A 231 -9.59 -10.37 -5.52
N LEU A 232 -8.89 -9.35 -5.01
CA LEU A 232 -9.43 -8.05 -4.66
C LEU A 232 -8.78 -6.94 -5.50
N SER A 233 -9.53 -5.87 -5.73
CA SER A 233 -9.07 -4.64 -6.37
C SER A 233 -9.59 -3.39 -5.66
N SER A 234 -9.19 -2.20 -6.12
CA SER A 234 -9.60 -0.95 -5.45
C SER A 234 -11.12 -0.74 -5.41
N THR A 235 -11.83 -1.30 -6.39
CA THR A 235 -13.29 -1.30 -6.47
C THR A 235 -13.97 -2.03 -5.30
N ASP A 236 -13.30 -3.00 -4.69
CA ASP A 236 -13.85 -3.82 -3.60
C ASP A 236 -13.64 -3.18 -2.22
N GLY A 237 -13.02 -1.99 -2.20
CA GLY A 237 -12.70 -1.27 -0.98
C GLY A 237 -13.68 -0.14 -0.70
N ARG A 238 -13.23 1.10 -0.91
CA ARG A 238 -14.02 2.29 -0.56
C ARG A 238 -15.26 2.44 -1.43
N GLU A 239 -15.18 2.02 -2.69
CA GLU A 239 -16.32 2.10 -3.62
C GLU A 239 -17.47 1.20 -3.15
N THR A 240 -17.18 -0.05 -2.76
CA THR A 240 -18.17 -0.94 -2.13
C THR A 240 -18.82 -0.34 -0.90
N LEU A 241 -18.06 0.32 -0.01
CA LEU A 241 -18.63 0.99 1.16
C LEU A 241 -19.58 2.13 0.78
N VAL A 242 -19.20 2.92 -0.22
CA VAL A 242 -20.03 4.03 -0.72
C VAL A 242 -21.30 3.49 -1.36
N ASP A 243 -21.22 2.43 -2.15
CA ASP A 243 -22.37 1.85 -2.83
C ASP A 243 -23.32 1.16 -1.85
N LEU A 244 -22.80 0.40 -0.87
CA LEU A 244 -23.60 -0.14 0.23
C LEU A 244 -24.31 0.98 1.00
N THR A 245 -23.61 2.08 1.29
CA THR A 245 -24.20 3.23 1.98
C THR A 245 -25.35 3.84 1.18
N LYS A 246 -25.22 3.99 -0.14
CA LYS A 246 -26.30 4.48 -1.01
C LYS A 246 -27.49 3.53 -0.98
N THR A 247 -27.25 2.22 -1.11
CA THR A 247 -28.31 1.20 -1.09
C THR A 247 -29.06 1.19 0.24
N LEU A 248 -28.35 1.21 1.37
CA LEU A 248 -28.97 1.26 2.70
C LEU A 248 -29.75 2.56 2.91
N ALA A 249 -29.22 3.69 2.45
CA ALA A 249 -29.91 4.98 2.52
C ALA A 249 -31.19 5.00 1.68
N GLU A 250 -31.16 4.47 0.45
CA GLU A 250 -32.32 4.35 -0.42
C GLU A 250 -33.38 3.41 0.17
N MET A 251 -32.97 2.27 0.71
CA MET A 251 -33.87 1.35 1.41
C MET A 251 -34.53 2.01 2.61
N SER A 252 -33.78 2.84 3.36
CA SER A 252 -34.31 3.58 4.49
C SER A 252 -35.30 4.68 4.09
N GLN A 253 -34.97 5.45 3.05
CA GLN A 253 -35.87 6.47 2.50
C GLN A 253 -37.18 5.89 1.96
N ASN A 254 -37.11 4.68 1.40
CA ASN A 254 -38.28 3.94 0.91
C ASN A 254 -39.06 3.21 2.03
N GLY A 255 -38.66 3.35 3.30
CA GLY A 255 -39.32 2.74 4.45
C GLY A 255 -39.14 1.23 4.57
N LYS A 256 -38.16 0.64 3.85
CA LYS A 256 -37.85 -0.80 3.93
C LYS A 256 -36.92 -1.16 5.10
N LEU A 257 -36.20 -0.17 5.64
CA LEU A 257 -35.22 -0.33 6.71
C LEU A 257 -35.28 0.91 7.63
N SER A 258 -35.28 0.73 8.95
CA SER A 258 -35.14 1.87 9.84
C SER A 258 -33.66 2.28 9.96
N PRO A 259 -33.34 3.57 10.19
CA PRO A 259 -31.96 3.99 10.43
C PRO A 259 -31.30 3.31 11.63
N GLU A 260 -32.08 2.84 12.60
CA GLU A 260 -31.62 2.15 13.81
C GLU A 260 -31.19 0.70 13.51
N ASP A 261 -31.72 0.10 12.45
CA ASP A 261 -31.36 -1.26 12.02
C ASP A 261 -29.96 -1.29 11.36
N ILE A 262 -29.39 -0.13 11.00
CA ILE A 262 -28.06 0.00 10.40
C ILE A 262 -26.99 -0.17 11.49
N THR A 263 -26.78 -1.43 11.86
CA THR A 263 -25.78 -1.85 12.86
C THR A 263 -24.46 -2.24 12.19
N PRO A 264 -23.32 -2.21 12.91
CA PRO A 264 -22.05 -2.71 12.38
C PRO A 264 -22.14 -4.17 11.94
N ASP A 265 -22.97 -4.99 12.59
CA ASP A 265 -23.16 -6.40 12.24
C ASP A 265 -23.87 -6.56 10.88
N LEU A 266 -24.88 -5.73 10.60
CA LEU A 266 -25.52 -5.68 9.28
C LEU A 266 -24.48 -5.30 8.20
N VAL A 267 -23.70 -4.25 8.46
CA VAL A 267 -22.67 -3.80 7.52
C VAL A 267 -21.61 -4.89 7.30
N ASP A 268 -21.20 -5.61 8.35
CA ASP A 268 -20.25 -6.73 8.23
C ASP A 268 -20.82 -7.86 7.36
N ALA A 269 -22.10 -8.20 7.56
CA ALA A 269 -22.79 -9.23 6.78
C ALA A 269 -22.88 -8.86 5.28
N GLU A 270 -23.36 -7.66 4.99
CA GLU A 270 -23.53 -7.17 3.60
C GLU A 270 -22.19 -7.04 2.87
N ILE A 271 -21.15 -6.49 3.52
CA ILE A 271 -19.81 -6.39 2.91
C ILE A 271 -19.23 -7.79 2.67
N SER A 272 -19.40 -8.71 3.62
CA SER A 272 -18.94 -10.09 3.46
C SER A 272 -19.67 -10.79 2.32
N GLU A 273 -20.97 -10.55 2.15
CA GLU A 273 -21.73 -11.07 1.02
C GLU A 273 -21.21 -10.53 -0.31
N ILE A 274 -21.04 -9.21 -0.43
CA ILE A 274 -20.58 -8.56 -1.66
C ILE A 274 -19.15 -9.00 -2.03
N THR A 275 -18.25 -9.13 -1.04
CA THR A 275 -16.82 -9.31 -1.30
C THR A 275 -16.33 -10.77 -1.21
N MET A 276 -17.01 -11.63 -0.46
CA MET A 276 -16.52 -12.99 -0.17
C MET A 276 -17.41 -14.11 -0.69
N GLN A 277 -18.62 -13.80 -1.18
CA GLN A 277 -19.50 -14.83 -1.72
C GLN A 277 -19.40 -14.96 -3.25
N PRO A 278 -19.01 -16.15 -3.73
CA PRO A 278 -19.85 -16.90 -4.65
C PRO A 278 -20.14 -16.40 -6.07
N LEU A 279 -21.16 -15.59 -6.33
CA LEU A 279 -22.12 -15.71 -7.46
C LEU A 279 -22.73 -17.12 -7.68
N SER A 280 -21.97 -18.21 -7.53
CA SER A 280 -22.44 -19.60 -7.66
C SER A 280 -21.79 -20.50 -6.61
N MET A 281 -22.38 -20.59 -5.41
CA MET A 281 -22.12 -21.74 -4.55
C MET A 281 -22.99 -22.91 -5.00
N ASP A 282 -22.36 -24.04 -5.30
CA ASP A 282 -23.05 -25.32 -5.39
C ASP A 282 -23.53 -25.71 -3.98
N PRO A 283 -24.85 -25.82 -3.74
CA PRO A 283 -25.43 -26.10 -2.42
C PRO A 283 -25.12 -27.50 -1.88
N SER A 284 -24.44 -28.35 -2.66
CA SER A 284 -24.08 -29.71 -2.27
C SER A 284 -22.78 -29.84 -1.47
N LEU A 285 -22.03 -28.75 -1.27
CA LEU A 285 -20.74 -28.79 -0.57
C LEU A 285 -20.81 -28.26 0.87
N PRO A 286 -20.00 -28.82 1.78
CA PRO A 286 -19.92 -28.31 3.15
C PRO A 286 -19.49 -26.85 3.13
N ASP A 287 -20.21 -26.03 3.91
CA ASP A 287 -19.91 -24.61 4.15
C ASP A 287 -18.42 -24.46 4.43
N THR A 288 -17.65 -24.10 3.40
CA THR A 288 -16.29 -23.66 3.62
C THR A 288 -16.44 -22.25 4.14
N VAL A 289 -16.59 -22.12 5.45
CA VAL A 289 -16.77 -20.84 6.13
C VAL A 289 -15.53 -19.99 5.83
N LEU A 290 -15.64 -19.11 4.84
CA LEU A 290 -14.58 -18.18 4.49
C LEU A 290 -14.55 -17.10 5.57
N LYS A 291 -13.36 -16.85 6.09
CA LYS A 291 -13.18 -15.81 7.09
C LYS A 291 -13.10 -14.45 6.37
N PRO A 292 -14.00 -13.48 6.65
CA PRO A 292 -14.01 -12.20 5.96
C PRO A 292 -12.77 -11.35 6.25
N GLU A 293 -12.38 -11.27 7.51
CA GLU A 293 -11.23 -10.47 7.95
C GLU A 293 -9.92 -11.27 7.86
N PRO A 294 -8.88 -10.77 7.18
CA PRO A 294 -7.57 -11.41 7.19
C PRO A 294 -6.91 -11.31 8.57
N ASP A 295 -6.21 -12.37 8.95
CA ASP A 295 -5.40 -12.42 10.18
C ASP A 295 -4.09 -11.67 10.02
N LEU A 296 -3.47 -11.83 8.84
CA LEU A 296 -2.17 -11.28 8.50
C LEU A 296 -2.24 -10.64 7.12
N LEU A 297 -1.78 -9.40 7.00
CA LEU A 297 -1.56 -8.70 5.74
C LEU A 297 -0.05 -8.57 5.49
N LEU A 298 0.42 -9.16 4.40
CA LEU A 298 1.79 -9.02 3.92
C LEU A 298 1.90 -7.91 2.88
N VAL A 299 2.87 -7.03 3.07
CA VAL A 299 3.22 -5.99 2.11
C VAL A 299 4.69 -6.12 1.74
N PHE A 300 4.95 -6.53 0.51
CA PHE A 300 6.29 -6.61 -0.08
C PHE A 300 6.66 -5.22 -0.59
N GLY A 301 7.51 -4.51 0.14
CA GLY A 301 7.88 -3.16 -0.22
C GLY A 301 8.66 -2.42 0.86
N PRO A 302 9.22 -1.24 0.53
CA PRO A 302 10.00 -0.44 1.45
C PRO A 302 9.16 0.21 2.56
N PHE A 303 7.87 0.42 2.32
CA PHE A 303 6.95 1.08 3.23
C PHE A 303 5.60 0.35 3.24
N LEU A 304 4.92 0.39 4.38
CA LEU A 304 3.56 -0.12 4.50
C LEU A 304 2.61 0.82 3.75
N LYS A 305 2.09 0.36 2.61
CA LYS A 305 1.14 1.09 1.78
C LYS A 305 -0.03 0.19 1.43
N LEU A 306 -1.23 0.60 1.87
CA LEU A 306 -2.45 -0.19 1.68
C LEU A 306 -3.10 0.02 0.30
N ASP A 307 -2.75 1.11 -0.39
CA ASP A 307 -3.17 1.41 -1.78
C ASP A 307 -4.66 1.24 -2.11
N GLY A 308 -5.55 1.38 -1.12
CA GLY A 308 -6.99 1.24 -1.29
C GLY A 308 -7.55 -0.14 -0.93
N TYR A 309 -6.75 -1.03 -0.34
CA TYR A 309 -7.19 -2.31 0.21
C TYR A 309 -8.47 -2.12 1.05
N PRO A 310 -9.45 -3.06 0.98
CA PRO A 310 -10.72 -2.97 1.70
C PRO A 310 -10.54 -2.61 3.19
N PRO A 311 -10.91 -1.37 3.60
CA PRO A 311 -10.52 -0.87 4.91
C PRO A 311 -11.35 -1.45 6.05
N TRP A 312 -12.57 -1.92 5.77
CA TRP A 312 -13.49 -2.45 6.77
C TRP A 312 -12.97 -3.76 7.38
N GLN A 313 -12.42 -4.63 6.54
CA GLN A 313 -11.92 -5.96 6.92
C GLN A 313 -10.59 -5.93 7.68
N LEU A 314 -9.89 -4.78 7.74
CA LEU A 314 -8.54 -4.67 8.32
C LEU A 314 -8.51 -4.37 9.83
N ARG A 315 -9.66 -4.39 10.50
CA ARG A 315 -9.84 -3.90 11.88
C ARG A 315 -8.89 -4.53 12.90
N LEU A 316 -8.68 -5.84 12.78
CA LEU A 316 -7.87 -6.66 13.69
C LEU A 316 -6.73 -7.40 12.97
N THR A 317 -6.46 -7.03 11.72
CA THR A 317 -5.43 -7.65 10.89
C THR A 317 -4.05 -7.21 11.33
N GLU A 318 -3.16 -8.15 11.62
CA GLU A 318 -1.75 -7.86 11.82
C GLU A 318 -1.11 -7.51 10.48
N MET A 319 -0.33 -6.43 10.42
CA MET A 319 0.31 -5.98 9.18
C MET A 319 1.82 -6.16 9.26
N TYR A 320 2.39 -6.90 8.32
CA TYR A 320 3.82 -7.06 8.21
C TYR A 320 4.31 -6.53 6.86
N CYS A 321 5.26 -5.61 6.92
CA CYS A 321 5.93 -5.05 5.76
C CYS A 321 7.38 -5.53 5.75
N THR A 322 7.85 -6.06 4.60
CA THR A 322 9.22 -6.54 4.46
C THR A 322 10.26 -5.41 4.65
N GLY A 323 9.86 -4.18 4.37
CA GLY A 323 10.74 -3.01 4.35
C GLY A 323 11.73 -3.07 3.18
N GLY A 324 12.60 -2.06 3.08
CA GLY A 324 13.61 -1.95 2.00
C GLY A 324 14.76 -2.95 2.13
N ARG A 325 14.47 -4.13 2.68
CA ARG A 325 15.36 -5.29 2.80
C ARG A 325 15.23 -6.21 1.58
N SER A 326 14.15 -6.08 0.80
CA SER A 326 13.97 -6.83 -0.44
C SER A 326 14.87 -6.27 -1.54
N HIS A 327 15.28 -7.16 -2.44
CA HIS A 327 16.48 -7.01 -3.26
C HIS A 327 16.38 -6.04 -4.46
N GLY A 328 15.45 -5.07 -4.43
CA GLY A 328 15.21 -4.13 -5.52
C GLY A 328 16.11 -2.90 -5.45
N LEU A 329 17.20 -2.86 -6.23
CA LEU A 329 17.88 -1.60 -6.58
C LEU A 329 17.01 -0.67 -7.46
N SER A 330 15.84 -1.15 -7.89
CA SER A 330 14.89 -0.46 -8.75
C SER A 330 13.68 -0.07 -7.89
N GLY A 331 13.42 1.23 -7.76
CA GLY A 331 12.29 1.76 -6.98
C GLY A 331 10.89 1.50 -7.57
N ASP A 332 10.70 0.42 -8.32
CA ASP A 332 9.43 0.00 -8.92
C ASP A 332 9.16 -1.47 -8.50
N GLY A 333 8.24 -1.68 -7.55
CA GLY A 333 7.69 -2.98 -7.14
C GLY A 333 8.69 -4.02 -6.65
N GLU A 334 8.75 -4.27 -5.33
CA GLU A 334 9.60 -5.35 -4.81
C GLU A 334 9.03 -6.73 -5.16
N ALA A 335 9.93 -7.66 -5.52
CA ALA A 335 9.55 -9.03 -5.84
C ALA A 335 9.11 -9.78 -4.59
N VAL A 336 8.18 -10.71 -4.78
CA VAL A 336 7.77 -11.60 -3.71
C VAL A 336 8.90 -12.59 -3.38
N GLU A 337 9.34 -12.59 -2.13
CA GLU A 337 10.43 -13.45 -1.66
C GLU A 337 9.96 -14.36 -0.52
N TYR A 338 10.36 -15.64 -0.56
CA TYR A 338 10.02 -16.64 0.47
C TYR A 338 10.49 -16.21 1.88
N GLN A 339 11.65 -15.57 1.97
CA GLN A 339 12.17 -15.06 3.24
C GLN A 339 11.30 -13.91 3.80
N GLY A 340 10.74 -13.06 2.94
CA GLY A 340 9.78 -12.04 3.33
C GLY A 340 8.50 -12.67 3.89
N TYR A 341 7.99 -13.69 3.19
CA TYR A 341 6.83 -14.48 3.60
C TYR A 341 7.03 -15.15 4.97
N MET A 342 8.13 -15.88 5.16
CA MET A 342 8.42 -16.57 6.43
C MET A 342 8.63 -15.61 7.60
N ARG A 343 9.33 -14.49 7.38
CA ARG A 343 9.47 -13.45 8.41
C ARG A 343 8.09 -12.92 8.84
N GLY A 344 7.18 -12.68 7.89
CA GLY A 344 5.81 -12.27 8.20
C GLY A 344 5.08 -13.27 9.08
N LEU A 345 5.17 -14.56 8.77
CA LEU A 345 4.60 -15.63 9.60
C LEU A 345 5.22 -15.69 11.00
N TRP A 346 6.54 -15.48 11.12
CA TRP A 346 7.22 -15.46 12.42
C TRP A 346 6.76 -14.29 13.29
N HIS A 347 6.62 -13.11 12.69
CA HIS A 347 6.11 -11.93 13.39
C HIS A 347 4.66 -12.14 13.85
N PHE A 348 3.79 -12.67 12.98
CA PHE A 348 2.43 -13.04 13.34
C PHE A 348 2.40 -14.07 14.48
N ALA A 349 3.27 -15.09 14.42
CA ALA A 349 3.34 -16.12 15.44
C ALA A 349 3.73 -15.59 16.83
N GLY A 350 4.53 -14.52 16.87
CA GLY A 350 4.95 -13.82 18.08
C GLY A 350 4.01 -12.69 18.54
N ALA A 351 3.03 -12.30 17.74
CA ALA A 351 2.15 -11.17 18.03
C ALA A 351 1.22 -11.43 19.24
N GLN A 352 0.98 -10.38 20.02
CA GLN A 352 0.08 -10.40 21.17
C GLN A 352 -1.23 -9.68 20.83
N MET A 353 -2.28 -10.46 20.61
CA MET A 353 -3.61 -9.93 20.30
C MET A 353 -4.41 -9.81 21.60
N ARG A 354 -4.63 -8.58 22.06
CA ARG A 354 -5.27 -8.30 23.36
C ARG A 354 -6.76 -7.99 23.26
N PHE A 355 -7.26 -7.63 22.08
CA PHE A 355 -8.69 -7.35 21.82
C PHE A 355 -9.33 -6.45 22.90
N GLY A 356 -8.61 -5.42 23.34
CA GLY A 356 -9.06 -4.47 24.36
C GLY A 356 -8.96 -4.91 25.83
N ARG A 357 -8.31 -6.04 26.13
CA ARG A 357 -8.11 -6.57 27.50
C ARG A 357 -6.72 -6.30 28.07
#